data_AF-A0A2G6CVL0-F1
#
_entry.id   AF-A0A2G6CVL0-F1
#
_cell.length_a   1.000
_cell.length_b   1.000
_cell.length_c   1.000
_cell.angle_alpha   90.00
_cell.angle_beta   90.00
_cell.angle_gamma   90.00
#
_symmetry.space_group_name_H-M   'P 1'
#
loop_
_entity.id
_entity.type
_entity.pdbx_description
1 polymer ?
#
loop_
_entity_poly.entity_id
_entity_poly.type
_entity_poly.pdbx_seq_one_letter_code
_entity_poly.pdbx_strand_id
1 'polypeptide(L)' 'MNYGIVSQEQLEQIDTILSDKLIKLGVDCVIIIDMAGNIITAKDNGESKYDVYSFAALAAGNFATVDAMAKLVGEQEFS' A
#
# COMPACT_ATOMS: atom_id res chain seq x y z
N MET A 1 3.07 6.86 23.53
CA MET A 1 3.66 6.81 22.18
C MET A 1 2.53 6.67 21.18
N ASN A 2 2.40 7.61 20.25
CA ASN A 2 1.40 7.55 19.17
C ASN A 2 1.94 6.63 18.06
N TYR A 3 1.65 5.33 18.16
CA TYR A 3 2.10 4.32 17.18
C TYR A 3 1.28 4.27 15.89
N GLY A 4 0.26 5.12 15.74
CA GLY A 4 -0.66 5.13 14.60
C GLY A 4 -0.58 6.38 13.72
N ILE A 5 0.43 7.25 13.91
CA ILE A 5 0.57 8.48 13.14
C ILE A 5 1.91 8.45 12.44
N VAL A 6 1.88 8.42 11.11
CA VAL A 6 3.08 8.62 10.28
C VAL A 6 3.40 10.11 10.29
N SER A 7 4.62 10.48 10.71
CA SER A 7 5.03 11.89 10.69
C SER A 7 5.27 12.37 9.26
N GLN A 8 5.23 13.68 9.07
CA GLN A 8 5.55 14.29 7.77
C GLN A 8 6.96 13.91 7.29
N GLU A 9 7.95 13.90 8.20
CA GLU A 9 9.32 13.51 7.88
C GLU A 9 9.41 12.05 7.41
N GLN A 10 8.66 11.15 8.05
CA GLN A 10 8.61 9.74 7.65
C GLN A 10 7.94 9.59 6.28
N LEU A 11 6.86 10.34 6.01
CA LEU A 11 6.21 10.34 4.69
C LEU A 11 7.16 10.81 3.60
N GLU A 12 7.91 11.89 3.83
CA GLU A 12 8.88 12.42 2.86
C GLU A 12 10.01 11.43 2.57
N GLN A 13 10.51 10.73 3.60
CA GLN A 13 11.49 9.67 3.45
C GLN A 13 10.95 8.49 2.64
N ILE A 14 9.74 8.03 2.95
CA ILE A 14 9.07 6.97 2.20
C ILE A 14 8.91 7.38 0.74
N ASP A 15 8.39 8.58 0.49
CA ASP A 15 8.16 9.11 -0.85
C ASP A 15 9.44 9.16 -1.69
N THR A 16 10.55 9.58 -1.08
CA THR A 16 11.87 9.60 -1.72
C THR A 16 12.30 8.18 -2.12
N ILE A 17 12.17 7.22 -1.19
CA ILE A 17 12.54 5.82 -1.43
C ILE A 17 11.69 5.21 -2.54
N LEU A 18 10.37 5.41 -2.52
CA LEU A 18 9.47 4.87 -3.54
C LEU A 18 9.77 5.45 -4.93
N SER A 19 10.00 6.76 -4.99
CA SER A 19 10.34 7.44 -6.25
C SER A 19 11.67 6.92 -6.81
N ASP A 20 12.70 6.80 -5.96
CA ASP A 20 14.05 6.44 -6.39
C ASP A 20 14.22 4.96 -6.71
N LYS A 21 13.58 4.08 -5.93
CA LYS A 21 13.79 2.63 -6.03
C LYS A 21 12.71 1.91 -6.82
N LEU A 22 11.54 2.50 -7.05
CA LEU A 22 10.46 1.83 -7.78
C LEU A 22 10.10 2.61 -9.04
N ILE A 23 9.68 3.87 -8.91
CA ILE A 23 9.23 4.66 -10.07
C ILE A 23 10.36 4.83 -11.09
N LYS A 24 11.57 5.22 -10.64
CA LYS A 24 12.75 5.32 -11.54
C LYS A 24 13.18 4.01 -12.18
N LEU A 25 12.80 2.85 -11.63
CA LEU A 25 13.08 1.54 -12.21
C LEU A 25 12.00 1.10 -13.23
N GLY A 26 10.99 1.93 -13.48
CA GLY A 26 9.92 1.68 -14.45
C GLY A 26 8.64 1.13 -13.85
N VAL A 27 8.45 1.20 -12.53
CA VAL A 27 7.15 0.91 -11.92
C VAL A 27 6.18 2.06 -12.20
N ASP A 28 5.00 1.74 -12.73
CA ASP A 28 4.01 2.75 -13.12
C ASP A 28 3.32 3.41 -11.92
N CYS A 29 3.01 2.63 -10.89
CA CYS A 29 2.32 3.11 -9.69
C CYS A 29 2.66 2.24 -8.48
N VAL A 30 2.83 2.89 -7.32
CA VAL A 30 3.06 2.26 -6.03
C VAL A 30 2.13 2.90 -5.01
N ILE A 31 1.42 2.07 -4.26
CA ILE A 31 0.46 2.51 -3.25
C ILE A 31 0.78 1.77 -1.95
N ILE A 32 0.93 2.51 -0.86
CA ILE A 32 1.07 1.96 0.48
C ILE A 32 -0.24 2.18 1.22
N ILE A 33 -0.85 1.10 1.68
CA ILE A 33 -2.08 1.10 2.47
C ILE A 33 -1.87 0.37 3.79
N ASP A 34 -2.63 0.75 4.82
CA ASP A 34 -2.75 -0.06 6.02
C ASP A 34 -3.75 -1.22 5.83
N MET A 35 -3.84 -2.11 6.82
CA MET A 35 -4.75 -3.26 6.78
C MET A 35 -6.25 -2.87 6.79
N ALA A 36 -6.58 -1.62 7.16
CA ALA A 36 -7.94 -1.10 7.11
C ALA A 36 -8.26 -0.47 5.73
N GLY A 37 -7.29 -0.38 4.83
CA GLY A 37 -7.42 0.22 3.50
C GLY A 37 -7.18 1.73 3.46
N ASN A 38 -6.66 2.32 4.54
CA ASN A 38 -6.28 3.74 4.52
C ASN A 38 -4.99 3.89 3.71
N ILE A 39 -4.99 4.83 2.76
CA ILE A 39 -3.81 5.15 1.98
C ILE A 39 -2.85 5.98 2.82
N ILE A 40 -1.62 5.50 2.94
CA ILE A 40 -0.51 6.19 3.61
C ILE A 40 0.20 7.10 2.59
N THR A 41 0.55 6.55 1.42
CA THR A 41 1.10 7.32 0.30
C THR A 41 0.84 6.60 -1.02
N ALA A 42 0.80 7.36 -2.12
CA ALA A 42 0.75 6.84 -3.46
C ALA A 42 1.70 7.64 -4.36
N LYS A 43 2.47 6.93 -5.19
CA LYS A 43 3.35 7.49 -6.21
C LYS A 43 3.05 6.86 -7.55
N ASP A 44 3.16 7.65 -8.59
CA ASP A 44 3.09 7.19 -9.96
C ASP A 44 4.16 7.86 -10.82
N ASN A 45 4.27 7.38 -12.05
CA ASN A 45 5.17 7.92 -13.06
C ASN A 45 4.64 9.20 -13.75
N GLY A 46 3.54 9.79 -13.28
CA GLY A 46 2.88 10.96 -13.87
C GLY A 46 1.92 10.66 -15.02
N GLU A 47 1.82 9.41 -15.47
CA GLU A 47 0.93 8.99 -16.57
C GLU A 47 -0.22 8.09 -16.11
N SER A 48 -0.32 7.83 -14.80
CA SER A 48 -1.26 6.87 -14.24
C SER A 48 -2.72 7.32 -14.40
N LYS A 49 -3.56 6.39 -14.89
CA LYS A 49 -5.01 6.58 -15.10
C LYS A 49 -5.86 5.87 -14.04
N TYR A 50 -5.24 5.30 -13.01
CA TYR A 50 -5.93 4.49 -12.01
C TYR A 50 -6.55 5.37 -10.93
N ASP A 51 -7.79 5.08 -10.57
CA ASP A 51 -8.37 5.62 -9.34
C ASP A 51 -7.73 4.91 -8.14
N VAL A 52 -6.70 5.55 -7.59
CA VAL A 52 -5.88 5.07 -6.47
C VAL A 52 -6.75 4.70 -5.26
N TYR A 53 -7.84 5.42 -5.00
CA TYR A 53 -8.73 5.13 -3.87
C TYR A 53 -9.52 3.85 -4.08
N SER A 54 -10.11 3.70 -5.27
CA SER A 54 -10.80 2.46 -5.65
C SER A 54 -9.86 1.25 -5.64
N PHE A 55 -8.62 1.43 -6.09
CA PHE A 55 -7.61 0.36 -6.12
C PHE A 55 -7.16 -0.04 -4.71
N ALA A 56 -6.92 0.93 -3.82
CA ALA A 56 -6.59 0.69 -2.42
C ALA A 56 -7.71 -0.08 -1.69
N ALA A 57 -8.97 0.33 -1.87
CA ALA A 57 -10.12 -0.35 -1.28
C ALA A 57 -10.25 -1.80 -1.78
N LEU A 58 -10.03 -2.02 -3.08
CA LEU A 58 -10.04 -3.36 -3.67
C LEU A 58 -8.90 -4.24 -3.11
N ALA A 59 -7.69 -3.70 -3.01
CA ALA A 59 -6.53 -4.40 -2.47
C ALA A 59 -6.73 -4.78 -0.99
N ALA A 60 -7.25 -3.87 -0.18
CA ALA A 60 -7.58 -4.14 1.22
C ALA A 60 -8.65 -5.23 1.36
N GLY A 61 -9.71 -5.18 0.53
CA GLY A 61 -10.74 -6.22 0.50
C GLY A 61 -10.21 -7.58 0.05
N ASN A 62 -9.32 -7.61 -0.95
CA ASN A 62 -8.66 -8.82 -1.40
C ASN A 62 -7.79 -9.42 -0.28
N PHE A 63 -6.98 -8.58 0.39
CA PHE A 63 -6.16 -8.99 1.51
C PHE A 63 -6.98 -9.60 2.65
N ALA A 64 -8.04 -8.92 3.10
CA ALA A 64 -8.93 -9.42 4.16
C ALA A 64 -9.60 -10.76 3.79
N THR A 65 -9.95 -10.95 2.51
CA THR A 65 -10.54 -12.20 2.04
C THR A 65 -9.52 -13.35 2.07
N VAL A 66 -8.31 -13.08 1.59
CA VAL A 66 -7.21 -14.05 1.55
C VAL A 66 -6.76 -14.41 2.97
N ASP A 67 -6.63 -13.45 3.88
CA ASP A 67 -6.36 -13.69 5.31
C ASP A 67 -7.42 -14.56 5.98
N ALA A 68 -8.70 -14.32 5.69
CA ALA A 68 -9.78 -15.19 6.18
C ALA A 68 -9.66 -16.62 5.62
N MET A 69 -9.31 -16.76 4.34
CA MET A 69 -9.07 -18.07 3.72
C MET A 69 -7.87 -18.79 4.34
N ALA A 70 -6.78 -18.08 4.67
CA ALA A 70 -5.59 -18.65 5.32
C ALA A 70 -5.97 -19.28 6.66
N LYS A 71 -6.72 -18.51 7.47
CA LYS A 71 -7.19 -18.95 8.78
C LYS A 71 -8.12 -20.16 8.71
N LEU A 72 -8.94 -20.26 7.66
CA LEU A 72 -9.80 -21.42 7.44
C LEU A 72 -9.00 -22.71 7.17
N VAL A 73 -7.83 -22.61 6.55
CA VAL A 73 -6.96 -23.77 6.27
C VAL A 73 -5.90 -24.03 7.36
N GLY A 74 -5.92 -23.25 8.45
CA GLY A 74 -5.00 -23.40 9.57
C GLY A 74 -3.67 -22.64 9.41
N GLU A 75 -3.54 -21.81 8.38
CA GLU A 75 -2.39 -20.94 8.16
C GLU A 75 -2.60 -19.57 8.84
N GLN A 76 -1.50 -18.90 9.23
CA GLN A 76 -1.58 -17.56 9.85
C GLN A 76 -1.91 -16.46 8.83
N GLU A 77 -1.29 -16.51 7.64
CA GLU A 77 -1.46 -15.55 6.54
C GLU A 77 -0.88 -16.18 5.25
N PHE A 78 -1.36 -15.79 4.07
CA PHE A 78 -0.72 -16.16 2.80
C PHE A 78 0.40 -15.16 2.47
N SER A 79 1.65 -15.65 2.40
CA SER A 79 2.86 -14.87 2.01
C SER A 79 3.29 -15.16 0.58
#